data_AF-A0A8H6YJE5-F1
#
_entry.id   AF-A0A8H6YJE5-F1
#
_cell.length_a   1.000
_cell.length_b   1.000
_cell.length_c   1.000
_cell.angle_alpha   90.00
_cell.angle_beta   90.00
_cell.angle_gamma   90.00
#
_symmetry.space_group_name_H-M   'P 1'
#
loop_
_entity.id
_entity.type
_entity.pdbx_description
1 polymer ?
#
loop_
_entity_poly.entity_id
_entity_poly.type
_entity_poly.pdbx_seq_one_letter_code
_entity_poly.pdbx_strand_id
1 'polypeptide(L)'
;MALLSLRISAIAIFLWTARVVSAQISPIVDLGYAQYQGAVNTANNVTHFLGIRYAAPPLGDLRFRAPQPPANMSGVQLATIQPNECFQGSTGQSPTNPLKSRATQIVDTEDCLFLSVYYPSNGAGVPLDNNLPTLVWIHGGGYVAGGMSEYNGEDIIRQSNRGVVVVTIQYRLGLFGFLAGSAVKKNGALNAGLLDQDFALRWVNKHISKFGGDPSKVTIWGISAGAGSVLQQVIAHGGQTEPQLFRAAITSSTFLPSQYQFDDQIPELLFSEVLAQTNCMTAPDSMSCLRAVDATTLEAVNMNITTNAFFGTFVFVPVVDGTFITQRPTLSLLEGKVNGDAVLSVTNAFEGTDFVDQSVSVTASDYSLELFPRFGSLQALGVGALYSGLGTDLFQVDAVQGESIFICPTYYLLNAFHGRAFKGEFAIPPGLHGMDQAYYFPGDSPPPFNNAAFIDAFAQSFTSFIINLDPNIKVDPTTITPHWNTFDIVHTEMLFNQTAVDGLPVVHAIETSDALLERCLFWNSVGSLTAQ
;
A
#
# COMPACT_ATOMS: atom_id res chain seq x y z
N MET A 1 -62.22 24.23 71.56
CA MET A 1 -61.73 25.26 70.62
C MET A 1 -60.59 24.64 69.82
N ALA A 2 -60.50 24.92 68.52
CA ALA A 2 -59.45 24.38 67.66
C ALA A 2 -58.28 25.38 67.54
N LEU A 3 -57.06 24.85 67.35
CA LEU A 3 -55.87 25.61 66.98
C LEU A 3 -55.44 25.17 65.58
N LEU A 4 -55.38 26.12 64.64
CA LEU A 4 -54.87 25.88 63.29
C LEU A 4 -53.34 25.70 63.34
N SER A 5 -52.83 24.75 62.56
CA SER A 5 -51.40 24.66 62.25
C SER A 5 -51.14 25.24 60.86
N LEU A 6 -50.24 26.23 60.79
CA LEU A 6 -49.85 26.87 59.54
C LEU A 6 -48.70 26.09 58.90
N ARG A 7 -48.86 25.63 57.65
CA ARG A 7 -47.77 25.05 56.86
C ARG A 7 -47.27 26.09 55.84
N ILE A 8 -46.01 26.47 55.95
CA ILE A 8 -45.32 27.32 54.98
C ILE A 8 -44.74 26.42 53.89
N SER A 9 -45.16 26.62 52.65
CA SER A 9 -44.60 25.90 51.49
C SER A 9 -43.51 26.75 50.84
N ALA A 10 -42.25 26.30 50.90
CA ALA A 10 -41.14 26.96 50.21
C ALA A 10 -41.18 26.62 48.72
N ILE A 11 -41.16 27.64 47.85
CA ILE A 11 -41.09 27.47 46.40
C ILE A 11 -39.61 27.44 45.99
N ALA A 12 -39.12 26.29 45.54
CA ALA A 12 -37.77 26.14 44.99
C ALA A 12 -37.75 26.57 43.52
N ILE A 13 -37.06 27.67 43.22
CA ILE A 13 -36.88 28.16 41.84
C ILE A 13 -35.71 27.42 41.20
N PHE A 14 -36.00 26.47 40.31
CA PHE A 14 -34.98 25.82 39.49
C PHE A 14 -34.51 26.75 38.36
N LEU A 15 -33.31 27.31 38.51
CA LEU A 15 -32.62 28.02 37.44
C LEU A 15 -32.10 27.02 36.39
N TRP A 16 -32.85 26.86 35.31
CA TRP A 16 -32.39 26.14 34.12
C TRP A 16 -31.23 26.91 33.46
N THR A 17 -30.00 26.45 33.67
CA THR A 17 -28.85 26.90 32.91
C THR A 17 -28.88 26.23 31.53
N ALA A 18 -29.42 26.94 30.54
CA ALA A 18 -29.40 26.50 29.15
C ALA A 18 -27.93 26.35 28.70
N ARG A 19 -27.45 25.10 28.60
CA ARG A 19 -26.17 24.81 27.96
C ARG A 19 -26.29 25.20 26.49
N VAL A 20 -25.57 26.26 26.09
CA VAL A 20 -25.36 26.57 24.68
C VAL A 20 -24.50 25.46 24.11
N VAL A 21 -25.14 24.45 23.50
CA VAL A 21 -24.44 23.47 22.67
C VAL A 21 -23.96 24.23 21.45
N SER A 22 -22.66 24.49 21.38
CA SER A 22 -22.04 25.00 20.17
C SER A 22 -22.28 23.98 19.06
N ALA A 23 -22.95 24.37 17.99
CA ALA A 23 -23.11 23.50 16.83
C ALA A 23 -21.73 23.24 16.24
N GLN A 24 -21.27 22.00 16.29
CA GLN A 24 -19.98 21.61 15.75
C GLN A 24 -20.01 21.80 14.23
N ILE A 25 -19.31 22.82 13.75
CA ILE A 25 -19.27 23.19 12.34
C ILE A 25 -18.56 22.06 11.59
N SER A 26 -19.35 21.26 10.87
CA SER A 26 -18.82 20.23 9.99
C SER A 26 -18.32 20.90 8.71
N PRO A 27 -17.03 20.76 8.34
CA PRO A 27 -16.48 21.39 7.16
C PRO A 27 -17.08 20.78 5.89
N ILE A 28 -17.42 21.64 4.92
CA ILE A 28 -17.97 21.24 3.62
C ILE A 28 -16.96 21.65 2.54
N VAL A 29 -16.60 20.70 1.67
CA VAL A 29 -15.71 20.93 0.52
C VAL A 29 -16.49 20.65 -0.77
N ASP A 30 -16.52 21.65 -1.65
CA ASP A 30 -17.12 21.55 -2.98
C ASP A 30 -16.06 21.15 -4.01
N LEU A 31 -16.16 19.94 -4.56
CA LEU A 31 -15.24 19.43 -5.57
C LEU A 31 -15.60 19.88 -7.00
N GLY A 32 -16.81 20.38 -7.23
CA GLY A 32 -17.38 20.78 -8.52
C GLY A 32 -18.28 19.71 -9.17
N TYR A 33 -18.02 18.42 -8.88
CA TYR A 33 -18.94 17.33 -9.24
C TYR A 33 -19.84 16.91 -8.07
N ALA A 34 -19.38 17.09 -6.83
CA ALA A 34 -20.11 16.82 -5.61
C ALA A 34 -19.63 17.73 -4.47
N GLN A 35 -20.50 17.98 -3.50
CA GLN A 35 -20.15 18.60 -2.23
C GLN A 35 -20.09 17.53 -1.14
N TYR A 36 -19.01 17.47 -0.38
CA TYR A 36 -18.83 16.53 0.73
C TYR A 36 -18.80 17.28 2.06
N GLN A 37 -19.32 16.67 3.12
CA GLN A 37 -19.25 17.13 4.51
C GLN A 37 -18.39 16.16 5.32
N GLY A 38 -17.23 16.63 5.79
CA GLY A 38 -16.32 15.89 6.66
C GLY A 38 -16.63 16.11 8.13
N ALA A 39 -15.75 15.59 9.00
CA ALA A 39 -15.82 15.76 10.44
C ALA A 39 -14.48 16.24 11.02
N VAL A 40 -14.54 16.92 12.18
CA VAL A 40 -13.38 17.46 12.88
C VAL A 40 -13.13 16.64 14.13
N ASN A 41 -11.99 15.95 14.21
CA ASN A 41 -11.47 15.43 15.46
C ASN A 41 -10.86 16.58 16.27
N THR A 42 -11.63 17.11 17.22
CA THR A 42 -11.21 18.25 18.07
C THR A 42 -10.22 17.88 19.16
N ALA A 43 -10.00 16.59 19.45
CA ALA A 43 -8.91 16.15 20.33
C ALA A 43 -7.57 16.23 19.59
N ASN A 44 -7.53 15.75 18.35
CA ASN A 44 -6.32 15.76 17.52
C ASN A 44 -6.13 17.05 16.70
N ASN A 45 -7.13 17.93 16.60
CA ASN A 45 -7.14 19.08 15.68
C ASN A 45 -6.82 18.65 14.23
N VAL A 46 -7.54 17.65 13.76
CA VAL A 46 -7.49 17.13 12.39
C VAL A 46 -8.91 17.11 11.84
N THR A 47 -9.07 17.44 10.58
CA THR A 47 -10.31 17.20 9.83
C THR A 47 -10.10 16.00 8.91
N HIS A 48 -11.11 15.14 8.85
CA HIS A 48 -11.14 14.02 7.92
C HIS A 48 -12.40 14.03 7.06
N PHE A 49 -12.24 13.60 5.82
CA PHE A 49 -13.29 13.33 4.85
C PHE A 49 -13.13 11.88 4.40
N LEU A 50 -13.96 10.99 4.95
CA LEU A 50 -13.88 9.55 4.72
C LEU A 50 -14.83 9.14 3.59
N GLY A 51 -14.35 8.34 2.62
CA GLY A 51 -15.21 7.82 1.55
C GLY A 51 -15.59 8.84 0.46
N ILE A 52 -14.68 9.75 0.09
CA ILE A 52 -14.84 10.56 -1.13
C ILE A 52 -14.76 9.62 -2.34
N ARG A 53 -15.77 9.64 -3.20
CA ARG A 53 -15.77 8.89 -4.46
C ARG A 53 -14.88 9.58 -5.49
N TYR A 54 -13.75 8.97 -5.86
CA TYR A 54 -12.84 9.55 -6.85
C TYR A 54 -13.11 9.05 -8.28
N ALA A 55 -13.72 7.88 -8.45
CA ALA A 55 -14.12 7.30 -9.73
C ALA A 55 -15.56 6.75 -9.71
N ALA A 56 -16.15 6.54 -10.89
CA ALA A 56 -17.44 5.87 -11.04
C ALA A 56 -17.38 4.41 -10.52
N PRO A 57 -18.49 3.85 -9.99
CA PRO A 57 -18.58 2.44 -9.64
C PRO A 57 -18.15 1.55 -10.82
N PRO A 58 -17.18 0.63 -10.69
CA PRO A 58 -16.69 -0.22 -11.78
C PRO A 58 -17.64 -1.40 -12.08
N LEU A 59 -18.95 -1.14 -12.06
CA LEU A 59 -20.03 -2.12 -12.17
C LEU A 59 -20.44 -2.39 -13.63
N GLY A 60 -20.96 -3.58 -13.90
CA GLY A 60 -21.57 -3.93 -15.18
C GLY A 60 -20.59 -3.78 -16.35
N ASP A 61 -20.88 -2.88 -17.31
CA ASP A 61 -19.95 -2.66 -18.43
C ASP A 61 -18.59 -2.08 -17.99
N LEU A 62 -18.53 -1.36 -16.86
CA LEU A 62 -17.27 -0.79 -16.34
C LEU A 62 -16.37 -1.85 -15.65
N ARG A 63 -16.88 -3.06 -15.41
CA ARG A 63 -16.08 -4.17 -14.87
C ARG A 63 -14.97 -4.53 -15.86
N PHE A 64 -13.76 -4.77 -15.35
CA PHE A 64 -12.55 -4.99 -16.15
C PHE A 64 -12.28 -3.86 -17.18
N ARG A 65 -12.68 -2.61 -16.91
CA ARG A 65 -12.28 -1.41 -17.67
C ARG A 65 -11.52 -0.42 -16.78
N ALA A 66 -10.81 0.52 -17.41
CA ALA A 66 -10.15 1.63 -16.73
C ALA A 66 -11.18 2.52 -16.00
N PRO A 67 -10.85 3.08 -14.83
CA PRO A 67 -11.75 3.94 -14.06
C PRO A 67 -12.23 5.13 -14.88
N GLN A 68 -13.43 5.61 -14.56
CA GLN A 68 -14.08 6.73 -15.24
C GLN A 68 -14.44 7.84 -14.24
N PRO A 69 -14.60 9.10 -14.67
CA PRO A 69 -15.04 10.18 -13.78
C PRO A 69 -16.35 9.84 -13.06
N PRO A 70 -16.48 10.14 -11.77
CA PRO A 70 -17.72 9.92 -11.03
C PRO A 70 -18.84 10.82 -11.55
N ALA A 71 -20.09 10.38 -11.42
CA ALA A 71 -21.24 11.19 -11.79
C ALA A 71 -21.36 12.43 -10.90
N ASN A 72 -21.89 13.53 -11.45
CA ASN A 72 -22.22 14.72 -10.66
C ASN A 72 -23.36 14.38 -9.68
N MET A 73 -23.19 14.74 -8.41
CA MET A 73 -24.16 14.50 -7.33
C MET A 73 -24.67 15.83 -6.76
N SER A 74 -25.98 15.98 -6.72
CA SER A 74 -26.66 17.17 -6.16
C SER A 74 -26.76 17.08 -4.65
N GLY A 75 -26.42 18.18 -3.96
CA GLY A 75 -26.50 18.28 -2.51
C GLY A 75 -25.28 17.70 -1.78
N VAL A 76 -25.27 17.87 -0.46
CA VAL A 76 -24.13 17.54 0.39
C VAL A 76 -24.14 16.05 0.75
N GLN A 77 -23.04 15.38 0.44
CA GLN A 77 -22.80 13.97 0.76
C GLN A 77 -22.03 13.88 2.09
N LEU A 78 -22.37 12.92 2.95
CA LEU A 78 -21.63 12.70 4.20
C LEU A 78 -20.34 11.92 3.92
N ALA A 79 -19.20 12.45 4.36
CA ALA A 79 -17.88 11.84 4.28
C ALA A 79 -17.30 11.65 5.70
N THR A 80 -18.02 10.93 6.55
CA THR A 80 -17.72 10.82 8.00
C THR A 80 -17.64 9.38 8.51
N ILE A 81 -17.65 8.40 7.61
CA ILE A 81 -17.56 6.96 7.88
C ILE A 81 -16.71 6.36 6.75
N GLN A 82 -15.84 5.38 7.05
CA GLN A 82 -15.13 4.66 5.98
C GLN A 82 -16.15 3.92 5.08
N PRO A 83 -15.95 3.91 3.75
CA PRO A 83 -16.82 3.20 2.83
C PRO A 83 -16.54 1.69 2.86
N ASN A 84 -17.33 0.93 2.09
CA ASN A 84 -17.03 -0.47 1.80
C ASN A 84 -15.69 -0.61 1.05
N GLU A 85 -15.02 -1.74 1.27
CA GLU A 85 -13.74 -2.05 0.60
C GLU A 85 -13.96 -2.80 -0.72
N CYS A 86 -12.89 -2.98 -1.50
CA CYS A 86 -12.96 -3.76 -2.74
C CYS A 86 -13.03 -5.26 -2.43
N PHE A 87 -13.73 -6.03 -3.28
CA PHE A 87 -13.83 -7.49 -3.14
C PHE A 87 -12.46 -8.14 -2.90
N GLN A 88 -12.37 -8.89 -1.80
CA GLN A 88 -11.13 -9.46 -1.30
C GLN A 88 -10.81 -10.81 -1.97
N GLY A 89 -9.54 -11.19 -1.95
CA GLY A 89 -9.00 -12.49 -2.29
C GLY A 89 -8.19 -13.08 -1.15
N SER A 90 -7.95 -14.38 -1.16
CA SER A 90 -7.02 -15.03 -0.23
C SER A 90 -5.58 -14.91 -0.75
N THR A 91 -4.60 -14.95 0.15
CA THR A 91 -3.25 -15.42 -0.17
C THR A 91 -3.29 -16.91 -0.57
N GLY A 92 -2.22 -17.44 -1.18
CA GLY A 92 -2.09 -18.89 -1.39
C GLY A 92 -2.08 -19.65 -0.06
N GLN A 93 -3.08 -20.51 0.17
CA GLN A 93 -3.27 -21.29 1.42
C GLN A 93 -3.31 -22.81 1.19
N SER A 94 -3.06 -23.27 -0.05
CA SER A 94 -3.14 -24.68 -0.42
C SER A 94 -1.81 -25.43 -0.21
N PRO A 95 -1.85 -26.56 0.52
CA PRO A 95 -0.90 -27.64 0.27
C PRO A 95 -1.49 -29.06 0.11
N THR A 96 -2.74 -29.40 0.43
CA THR A 96 -4.01 -28.78 -0.01
C THR A 96 -4.97 -28.40 1.14
N ASN A 97 -5.97 -27.54 0.85
CA ASN A 97 -7.09 -27.10 1.74
C ASN A 97 -8.10 -28.27 2.03
N PRO A 98 -9.43 -28.19 2.38
CA PRO A 98 -10.50 -27.20 2.70
C PRO A 98 -10.53 -25.94 3.62
N LEU A 99 -10.38 -26.10 4.95
CA LEU A 99 -11.21 -25.33 5.92
C LEU A 99 -10.48 -24.81 7.18
N LYS A 100 -10.15 -23.50 7.25
CA LYS A 100 -9.72 -22.85 8.50
C LYS A 100 -10.27 -21.42 8.68
N SER A 101 -11.26 -21.30 9.56
CA SER A 101 -11.74 -20.09 10.27
C SER A 101 -11.83 -18.76 9.50
N ARG A 102 -13.07 -18.36 9.18
CA ARG A 102 -13.46 -17.01 8.74
C ARG A 102 -12.82 -15.90 9.61
N ALA A 103 -12.25 -14.90 8.96
CA ALA A 103 -12.06 -13.57 9.54
C ALA A 103 -13.42 -12.87 9.75
N THR A 104 -13.41 -11.72 10.45
CA THR A 104 -14.57 -10.84 10.63
C THR A 104 -15.09 -10.32 9.30
N GLN A 105 -16.42 -10.16 9.16
CA GLN A 105 -17.00 -9.52 7.97
C GLN A 105 -16.64 -8.03 7.92
N ILE A 106 -15.60 -7.72 7.17
CA ILE A 106 -15.55 -6.51 6.35
C ILE A 106 -16.73 -6.62 5.36
N VAL A 107 -17.34 -5.49 4.99
CA VAL A 107 -18.33 -5.45 3.90
C VAL A 107 -17.62 -4.96 2.66
N ASP A 108 -17.26 -5.90 1.78
CA ASP A 108 -16.61 -5.65 0.51
C ASP A 108 -17.60 -5.67 -0.66
N THR A 109 -17.19 -5.09 -1.80
CA THR A 109 -18.05 -4.89 -2.97
C THR A 109 -17.23 -4.55 -4.22
N GLU A 110 -17.88 -4.56 -5.40
CA GLU A 110 -17.32 -3.92 -6.60
C GLU A 110 -17.41 -2.39 -6.54
N ASP A 111 -18.40 -1.80 -5.86
CA ASP A 111 -18.53 -0.35 -5.73
C ASP A 111 -17.63 0.21 -4.61
N CYS A 112 -16.32 0.20 -4.85
CA CYS A 112 -15.30 0.45 -3.83
C CYS A 112 -14.32 1.60 -4.15
N LEU A 113 -14.47 2.32 -5.28
CA LEU A 113 -13.49 3.32 -5.73
C LEU A 113 -13.61 4.66 -4.98
N PHE A 114 -13.11 4.65 -3.74
CA PHE A 114 -13.12 5.75 -2.80
C PHE A 114 -11.71 6.08 -2.26
N LEU A 115 -11.56 7.29 -1.74
CA LEU A 115 -10.40 7.73 -0.99
C LEU A 115 -10.84 8.48 0.27
N SER A 116 -9.94 8.56 1.25
CA SER A 116 -10.15 9.30 2.50
C SER A 116 -9.06 10.37 2.66
N VAL A 117 -9.43 11.61 2.94
CA VAL A 117 -8.51 12.76 3.06
C VAL A 117 -8.49 13.26 4.49
N TYR A 118 -7.29 13.44 5.04
CA TYR A 118 -7.01 13.93 6.38
C TYR A 118 -6.13 15.17 6.30
N TYR A 119 -6.47 16.25 7.01
CA TYR A 119 -5.65 17.46 7.05
C TYR A 119 -5.65 18.13 8.43
N PRO A 120 -4.51 18.69 8.88
CA PRO A 120 -4.43 19.41 10.14
C PRO A 120 -5.26 20.69 10.06
N SER A 121 -6.18 20.86 11.02
CA SER A 121 -7.15 21.95 11.02
C SER A 121 -7.23 22.65 12.36
N ASN A 122 -7.85 23.82 12.40
CA ASN A 122 -8.34 24.36 13.67
C ASN A 122 -9.60 23.59 14.13
N GLY A 123 -10.06 23.83 15.36
CA GLY A 123 -11.26 23.21 15.93
C GLY A 123 -12.60 23.59 15.26
N ALA A 124 -12.56 24.35 14.16
CA ALA A 124 -13.71 24.69 13.31
C ALA A 124 -13.56 24.14 11.87
N GLY A 125 -12.60 23.25 11.62
CA GLY A 125 -12.44 22.52 10.35
C GLY A 125 -11.67 23.25 9.26
N VAL A 126 -11.14 24.45 9.52
CA VAL A 126 -10.34 25.21 8.55
C VAL A 126 -8.89 24.70 8.57
N PRO A 127 -8.24 24.43 7.42
CA PRO A 127 -6.81 24.05 7.36
C PRO A 127 -5.90 25.03 8.11
N LEU A 128 -4.84 24.52 8.74
CA LEU A 128 -3.83 25.37 9.42
C LEU A 128 -2.90 26.09 8.43
N ASP A 129 -2.62 25.46 7.30
CA ASP A 129 -1.93 26.00 6.13
C ASP A 129 -2.66 25.48 4.87
N ASN A 130 -2.52 26.17 3.74
CA ASN A 130 -3.13 25.81 2.46
C ASN A 130 -2.11 25.32 1.41
N ASN A 131 -0.84 25.12 1.79
CA ASN A 131 0.24 24.73 0.87
C ASN A 131 1.13 23.57 1.39
N LEU A 132 0.54 22.67 2.18
CA LEU A 132 1.26 21.56 2.83
C LEU A 132 1.68 20.47 1.83
N PRO A 133 2.86 19.83 2.01
CA PRO A 133 3.18 18.54 1.39
C PRO A 133 2.04 17.52 1.54
N THR A 134 1.78 16.76 0.47
CA THR A 134 0.71 15.76 0.44
C THR A 134 1.31 14.36 0.42
N LEU A 135 0.94 13.51 1.35
CA LEU A 135 1.15 12.07 1.28
C LEU A 135 -0.05 11.41 0.60
N VAL A 136 0.20 10.53 -0.37
CA VAL A 136 -0.79 9.55 -0.85
C VAL A 136 -0.33 8.15 -0.46
N TRP A 137 -1.12 7.48 0.38
CA TRP A 137 -0.86 6.15 0.92
C TRP A 137 -1.59 5.08 0.10
N ILE A 138 -0.83 4.06 -0.34
CA ILE A 138 -1.31 2.91 -1.10
C ILE A 138 -1.17 1.65 -0.23
N HIS A 139 -2.28 0.98 0.07
CA HIS A 139 -2.28 -0.20 0.94
C HIS A 139 -1.62 -1.43 0.32
N GLY A 140 -1.15 -2.33 1.19
CA GLY A 140 -0.59 -3.63 0.85
C GLY A 140 -1.65 -4.69 0.51
N GLY A 141 -1.32 -5.96 0.79
CA GLY A 141 -2.21 -7.11 0.59
C GLY A 141 -2.01 -7.91 -0.70
N GLY A 142 -0.79 -7.91 -1.25
CA GLY A 142 -0.40 -8.80 -2.36
C GLY A 142 -1.17 -8.61 -3.67
N TYR A 143 -1.76 -7.43 -3.89
CA TYR A 143 -2.73 -7.12 -4.97
C TYR A 143 -4.06 -7.88 -4.90
N VAL A 144 -4.28 -8.74 -3.91
CA VAL A 144 -5.49 -9.57 -3.75
C VAL A 144 -6.38 -9.14 -2.59
N ALA A 145 -5.81 -8.50 -1.56
CA ALA A 145 -6.49 -8.14 -0.31
C ALA A 145 -6.08 -6.74 0.18
N GLY A 146 -6.63 -6.34 1.33
CA GLY A 146 -6.32 -5.10 2.04
C GLY A 146 -7.25 -3.94 1.71
N GLY A 147 -7.18 -2.90 2.54
CA GLY A 147 -8.00 -1.71 2.38
C GLY A 147 -7.46 -0.46 3.08
N MET A 148 -7.91 0.70 2.59
CA MET A 148 -7.57 2.01 3.11
C MET A 148 -8.18 2.28 4.50
N SER A 149 -9.15 1.46 4.95
CA SER A 149 -9.81 1.65 6.24
C SER A 149 -8.91 1.26 7.41
N GLU A 150 -7.94 0.36 7.18
CA GLU A 150 -6.88 -0.05 8.10
C GLU A 150 -5.97 1.11 8.54
N TYR A 151 -5.86 2.17 7.71
CA TYR A 151 -4.82 3.19 7.82
C TYR A 151 -5.40 4.56 8.22
N ASN A 152 -5.24 4.94 9.49
CA ASN A 152 -5.70 6.23 9.99
C ASN A 152 -4.70 7.35 9.70
N GLY A 153 -4.98 8.20 8.71
CA GLY A 153 -4.13 9.34 8.33
C GLY A 153 -3.85 10.36 9.44
N GLU A 154 -4.61 10.37 10.54
CA GLU A 154 -4.32 11.22 11.70
C GLU A 154 -2.97 10.89 12.38
N ASP A 155 -2.47 9.66 12.26
CA ASP A 155 -1.20 9.23 12.86
C ASP A 155 0.02 9.89 12.19
N ILE A 156 0.07 9.86 10.86
CA ILE A 156 1.10 10.54 10.07
C ILE A 156 1.04 12.05 10.29
N ILE A 157 -0.15 12.64 10.44
CA ILE A 157 -0.32 14.07 10.75
C ILE A 157 0.22 14.41 12.14
N ARG A 158 0.12 13.47 13.10
CA ARG A 158 0.74 13.61 14.43
C ARG A 158 2.27 13.52 14.36
N GLN A 159 2.82 12.50 13.68
CA GLN A 159 4.26 12.26 13.54
C GLN A 159 4.99 13.32 12.68
N SER A 160 4.29 13.98 11.76
CA SER A 160 4.82 15.09 10.96
C SER A 160 4.76 16.45 11.67
N ASN A 161 4.37 16.49 12.96
CA ASN A 161 4.06 17.71 13.70
C ASN A 161 3.11 18.64 12.91
N ARG A 162 2.05 18.05 12.31
CA ARG A 162 1.04 18.74 11.48
C ARG A 162 1.58 19.31 10.17
N GLY A 163 2.72 18.81 9.69
CA GLY A 163 3.40 19.30 8.48
C GLY A 163 2.88 18.74 7.14
N VAL A 164 1.90 17.84 7.12
CA VAL A 164 1.40 17.20 5.88
C VAL A 164 -0.13 17.09 5.80
N VAL A 165 -0.65 16.96 4.59
CA VAL A 165 -1.98 16.40 4.27
C VAL A 165 -1.80 14.92 3.92
N VAL A 166 -2.77 14.06 4.26
CA VAL A 166 -2.72 12.62 3.96
C VAL A 166 -3.95 12.19 3.18
N VAL A 167 -3.75 11.39 2.16
CA VAL A 167 -4.81 10.72 1.39
C VAL A 167 -4.58 9.22 1.45
N THR A 168 -5.55 8.43 1.87
CA THR A 168 -5.54 6.96 1.74
C THR A 168 -6.51 6.56 0.62
N ILE A 169 -6.16 5.56 -0.21
CA ILE A 169 -6.92 5.21 -1.43
C ILE A 169 -7.30 3.72 -1.48
N GLN A 170 -8.54 3.41 -1.90
CA GLN A 170 -8.89 2.08 -2.42
C GLN A 170 -8.45 1.95 -3.88
N TYR A 171 -8.11 0.73 -4.30
CA TYR A 171 -7.99 0.32 -5.69
C TYR A 171 -8.54 -1.11 -5.87
N ARG A 172 -8.96 -1.51 -7.08
CA ARG A 172 -9.46 -2.88 -7.32
C ARG A 172 -8.36 -3.92 -7.14
N LEU A 173 -8.76 -5.06 -6.58
CA LEU A 173 -7.90 -6.17 -6.19
C LEU A 173 -8.26 -7.46 -6.95
N GLY A 174 -7.35 -8.43 -6.91
CA GLY A 174 -7.54 -9.79 -7.42
C GLY A 174 -8.02 -9.81 -8.88
N LEU A 175 -8.93 -10.73 -9.18
CA LEU A 175 -9.60 -10.86 -10.47
C LEU A 175 -10.23 -9.53 -10.94
N PHE A 176 -10.79 -8.71 -10.05
CA PHE A 176 -11.44 -7.45 -10.41
C PHE A 176 -10.45 -6.35 -10.83
N GLY A 177 -9.23 -6.36 -10.30
CA GLY A 177 -8.18 -5.35 -10.58
C GLY A 177 -7.08 -5.81 -11.55
N PHE A 178 -6.80 -7.11 -11.62
CA PHE A 178 -5.59 -7.67 -12.24
C PHE A 178 -5.86 -8.91 -13.12
N LEU A 179 -7.11 -9.12 -13.56
CA LEU A 179 -7.36 -10.07 -14.65
C LEU A 179 -6.63 -9.62 -15.94
N ALA A 180 -5.81 -10.52 -16.48
CA ALA A 180 -4.99 -10.29 -17.66
C ALA A 180 -5.45 -11.16 -18.86
N GLY A 181 -4.65 -11.21 -19.94
CA GLY A 181 -4.97 -11.92 -21.18
C GLY A 181 -5.34 -11.01 -22.36
N SER A 182 -5.17 -11.53 -23.57
CA SER A 182 -5.43 -10.83 -24.84
C SER A 182 -6.87 -10.34 -24.99
N ALA A 183 -7.83 -11.08 -24.43
CA ALA A 183 -9.23 -10.70 -24.40
C ALA A 183 -9.46 -9.41 -23.58
N VAL A 184 -8.76 -9.27 -22.45
CA VAL A 184 -8.82 -8.07 -21.59
C VAL A 184 -8.14 -6.89 -22.28
N LYS A 185 -6.97 -7.08 -22.92
CA LYS A 185 -6.32 -6.02 -23.73
C LYS A 185 -7.25 -5.51 -24.85
N LYS A 186 -8.05 -6.40 -25.46
CA LYS A 186 -8.94 -6.10 -26.59
C LYS A 186 -10.27 -5.45 -26.20
N ASN A 187 -10.93 -5.89 -25.13
CA ASN A 187 -12.25 -5.40 -24.69
C ASN A 187 -12.31 -5.20 -23.17
N GLY A 188 -11.35 -4.45 -22.63
CA GLY A 188 -11.20 -4.18 -21.20
C GLY A 188 -10.04 -3.22 -20.93
N ALA A 189 -9.47 -3.31 -19.74
CA ALA A 189 -8.19 -2.72 -19.38
C ALA A 189 -7.42 -3.69 -18.49
N LEU A 190 -6.15 -3.92 -18.84
CA LEU A 190 -5.18 -4.60 -17.99
C LEU A 190 -4.79 -3.69 -16.83
N ASN A 191 -4.24 -4.27 -15.76
CA ASN A 191 -3.71 -3.51 -14.61
C ASN A 191 -4.72 -2.49 -14.06
N ALA A 192 -6.02 -2.82 -14.09
CA ALA A 192 -7.10 -1.93 -13.72
C ALA A 192 -6.96 -1.36 -12.30
N GLY A 193 -6.39 -2.13 -11.35
CA GLY A 193 -6.02 -1.65 -10.02
C GLY A 193 -4.89 -0.60 -10.00
N LEU A 194 -3.94 -0.62 -10.92
CA LEU A 194 -2.93 0.46 -11.05
C LEU A 194 -3.51 1.69 -11.74
N LEU A 195 -4.44 1.49 -12.69
CA LEU A 195 -5.16 2.58 -13.34
C LEU A 195 -6.11 3.29 -12.36
N ASP A 196 -6.70 2.56 -11.40
CA ASP A 196 -7.45 3.13 -10.27
C ASP A 196 -6.55 4.07 -9.43
N GLN A 197 -5.32 3.64 -9.12
CA GLN A 197 -4.34 4.46 -8.40
C GLN A 197 -3.90 5.70 -9.20
N ASP A 198 -3.58 5.57 -10.50
CA ASP A 198 -3.28 6.72 -11.38
C ASP A 198 -4.45 7.71 -11.40
N PHE A 199 -5.68 7.21 -11.50
CA PHE A 199 -6.88 8.05 -11.50
C PHE A 199 -7.12 8.73 -10.15
N ALA A 200 -6.79 8.08 -9.04
CA ALA A 200 -6.77 8.68 -7.71
C ALA A 200 -5.67 9.76 -7.57
N LEU A 201 -4.47 9.52 -8.11
CA LEU A 201 -3.39 10.52 -8.15
C LEU A 201 -3.75 11.73 -9.02
N ARG A 202 -4.43 11.53 -10.15
CA ARG A 202 -5.00 12.61 -10.97
C ARG A 202 -6.15 13.34 -10.26
N TRP A 203 -6.94 12.66 -9.43
CA TRP A 203 -7.90 13.32 -8.54
C TRP A 203 -7.18 14.20 -7.51
N VAL A 204 -6.12 13.70 -6.86
CA VAL A 204 -5.32 14.44 -5.87
C VAL A 204 -4.72 15.70 -6.51
N ASN A 205 -4.02 15.56 -7.64
CA ASN A 205 -3.43 16.68 -8.39
C ASN A 205 -4.46 17.80 -8.71
N LYS A 206 -5.71 17.41 -9.03
CA LYS A 206 -6.80 18.32 -9.38
C LYS A 206 -7.56 18.92 -8.18
N HIS A 207 -7.58 18.25 -7.03
CA HIS A 207 -8.51 18.57 -5.94
C HIS A 207 -7.87 18.82 -4.57
N ILE A 208 -6.63 18.41 -4.30
CA ILE A 208 -6.09 18.41 -2.92
C ILE A 208 -5.87 19.81 -2.32
N SER A 209 -5.71 20.84 -3.15
CA SER A 209 -5.64 22.24 -2.73
C SER A 209 -6.92 22.75 -2.06
N LYS A 210 -8.05 22.05 -2.24
CA LYS A 210 -9.31 22.31 -1.51
C LYS A 210 -9.30 21.79 -0.07
N PHE A 211 -8.29 21.00 0.28
CA PHE A 211 -8.04 20.43 1.62
C PHE A 211 -6.73 20.96 2.23
N GLY A 212 -6.12 21.99 1.60
CA GLY A 212 -4.87 22.63 2.03
C GLY A 212 -3.57 21.93 1.62
N GLY A 213 -3.64 20.90 0.78
CA GLY A 213 -2.47 20.22 0.23
C GLY A 213 -1.96 20.87 -1.06
N ASP A 214 -0.64 20.91 -1.24
CA ASP A 214 0.02 21.37 -2.46
C ASP A 214 0.15 20.21 -3.48
N PRO A 215 -0.52 20.25 -4.64
CA PRO A 215 -0.45 19.20 -5.66
C PRO A 215 0.92 19.08 -6.34
N SER A 216 1.83 20.05 -6.17
CA SER A 216 3.23 19.95 -6.62
C SER A 216 4.14 19.27 -5.57
N LYS A 217 3.67 19.10 -4.33
CA LYS A 217 4.41 18.45 -3.24
C LYS A 217 3.83 17.07 -2.87
N VAL A 218 3.26 16.36 -3.84
CA VAL A 218 2.76 14.98 -3.63
C VAL A 218 3.92 14.00 -3.50
N THR A 219 3.91 13.21 -2.43
CA THR A 219 4.77 12.04 -2.22
C THR A 219 3.86 10.81 -2.18
N ILE A 220 4.19 9.76 -2.93
CA ILE A 220 3.47 8.48 -2.84
C ILE A 220 4.22 7.54 -1.89
N TRP A 221 3.51 6.83 -1.01
CA TRP A 221 4.06 5.80 -0.13
C TRP A 221 3.14 4.58 -0.15
N GLY A 222 3.70 3.39 -0.17
CA GLY A 222 2.95 2.18 0.14
C GLY A 222 3.80 1.13 0.84
N ILE A 223 3.11 0.11 1.32
CA ILE A 223 3.64 -1.09 1.98
C ILE A 223 3.39 -2.32 1.11
N SER A 224 4.32 -3.27 1.02
CA SER A 224 4.09 -4.56 0.35
C SER A 224 3.62 -4.35 -1.11
N ALA A 225 2.46 -4.88 -1.52
CA ALA A 225 1.87 -4.60 -2.83
C ALA A 225 1.53 -3.12 -3.09
N GLY A 226 1.37 -2.30 -2.06
CA GLY A 226 1.33 -0.84 -2.17
C GLY A 226 2.71 -0.24 -2.50
N ALA A 227 3.80 -0.81 -1.99
CA ALA A 227 5.16 -0.44 -2.37
C ALA A 227 5.52 -0.93 -3.78
N GLY A 228 5.06 -2.13 -4.15
CA GLY A 228 5.10 -2.62 -5.52
C GLY A 228 4.28 -1.73 -6.46
N SER A 229 3.12 -1.24 -6.02
CA SER A 229 2.32 -0.25 -6.73
C SER A 229 3.07 1.08 -6.91
N VAL A 230 3.72 1.60 -5.86
CA VAL A 230 4.60 2.78 -5.95
C VAL A 230 5.70 2.56 -6.99
N LEU A 231 6.35 1.39 -7.02
CA LEU A 231 7.30 1.04 -8.08
C LEU A 231 6.67 1.10 -9.48
N GLN A 232 5.44 0.60 -9.66
CA GLN A 232 4.75 0.71 -10.96
C GLN A 232 4.42 2.15 -11.34
N GLN A 233 3.98 3.00 -10.40
CA GLN A 233 3.76 4.43 -10.64
C GLN A 233 5.07 5.16 -10.97
N VAL A 234 6.19 4.76 -10.35
CA VAL A 234 7.54 5.26 -10.65
C VAL A 234 7.95 4.92 -12.09
N ILE A 235 7.77 3.69 -12.57
CA ILE A 235 8.15 3.34 -13.96
C ILE A 235 7.06 3.64 -15.00
N ALA A 236 5.87 4.09 -14.57
CA ALA A 236 4.69 4.26 -15.43
C ALA A 236 5.00 5.10 -16.69
N HIS A 237 4.49 4.60 -17.82
CA HIS A 237 4.70 5.15 -19.16
C HIS A 237 6.20 5.28 -19.57
N GLY A 238 7.09 4.53 -18.91
CA GLY A 238 8.53 4.62 -19.13
C GLY A 238 9.16 5.85 -18.47
N GLY A 239 8.72 6.20 -17.25
CA GLY A 239 9.19 7.36 -16.50
C GLY A 239 8.74 8.71 -17.06
N GLN A 240 7.58 8.73 -17.75
CA GLN A 240 7.08 9.88 -18.54
C GLN A 240 5.58 10.09 -18.32
N THR A 241 5.14 10.05 -17.06
CA THR A 241 3.74 10.29 -16.68
C THR A 241 3.42 11.78 -16.72
N GLU A 242 2.57 12.18 -17.67
CA GLU A 242 2.15 13.58 -17.86
C GLU A 242 0.69 13.82 -17.41
N PRO A 243 0.38 14.92 -16.70
CA PRO A 243 1.35 15.75 -15.97
C PRO A 243 2.02 14.95 -14.84
N GLN A 244 3.18 15.40 -14.36
CA GLN A 244 3.83 14.82 -13.18
C GLN A 244 2.86 14.77 -11.99
N LEU A 245 2.58 13.57 -11.48
CA LEU A 245 1.59 13.34 -10.41
C LEU A 245 2.21 13.35 -9.00
N PHE A 246 3.53 13.16 -8.88
CA PHE A 246 4.26 13.16 -7.62
C PHE A 246 5.72 13.57 -7.81
N ARG A 247 6.30 14.18 -6.76
CA ARG A 247 7.71 14.58 -6.67
C ARG A 247 8.60 13.54 -5.98
N ALA A 248 8.04 12.60 -5.24
CA ALA A 248 8.82 11.59 -4.53
C ALA A 248 8.04 10.31 -4.27
N ALA A 249 8.78 9.23 -4.02
CA ALA A 249 8.28 7.90 -3.73
C ALA A 249 8.82 7.38 -2.39
N ILE A 250 8.04 6.56 -1.69
CA ILE A 250 8.47 5.82 -0.51
C ILE A 250 7.99 4.37 -0.63
N THR A 251 8.86 3.40 -0.34
CA THR A 251 8.53 1.98 -0.40
C THR A 251 8.88 1.27 0.91
N SER A 252 7.86 0.83 1.65
CA SER A 252 8.05 -0.19 2.69
C SER A 252 7.91 -1.58 2.06
N SER A 253 8.99 -2.36 2.04
CA SER A 253 9.05 -3.70 1.46
C SER A 253 8.62 -3.73 -0.02
N THR A 254 9.49 -3.23 -0.91
CA THR A 254 9.24 -3.06 -2.36
C THR A 254 8.87 -4.37 -3.07
N PHE A 255 7.57 -4.66 -3.20
CA PHE A 255 7.09 -5.95 -3.72
C PHE A 255 7.18 -6.05 -5.26
N LEU A 256 7.96 -7.00 -5.76
CA LEU A 256 8.06 -7.31 -7.18
C LEU A 256 7.91 -8.83 -7.43
N PRO A 257 6.67 -9.35 -7.51
CA PRO A 257 6.41 -10.71 -7.97
C PRO A 257 6.70 -10.83 -9.48
N SER A 258 6.56 -12.04 -10.05
CA SER A 258 6.71 -12.26 -11.49
C SER A 258 5.67 -11.46 -12.30
N GLN A 259 6.11 -10.58 -13.20
CA GLN A 259 5.25 -9.75 -14.06
C GLN A 259 5.41 -10.12 -15.53
N TYR A 260 4.68 -11.17 -15.94
CA TYR A 260 4.67 -11.67 -17.32
C TYR A 260 4.07 -10.65 -18.31
N GLN A 261 4.31 -10.85 -19.62
CA GLN A 261 3.57 -10.09 -20.65
C GLN A 261 2.08 -10.44 -20.56
N PHE A 262 1.21 -9.49 -20.92
CA PHE A 262 -0.25 -9.68 -20.75
C PHE A 262 -0.85 -10.83 -21.59
N ASP A 263 -0.19 -11.23 -22.68
CA ASP A 263 -0.54 -12.31 -23.61
C ASP A 263 0.35 -13.57 -23.42
N ASP A 264 1.11 -13.61 -22.32
CA ASP A 264 1.95 -14.74 -21.96
C ASP A 264 1.10 -15.95 -21.49
N GLN A 265 1.69 -17.15 -21.57
CA GLN A 265 1.01 -18.41 -21.23
C GLN A 265 0.43 -18.42 -19.82
N ILE A 266 1.09 -17.80 -18.83
CA ILE A 266 0.62 -17.82 -17.43
C ILE A 266 -0.65 -16.95 -17.26
N PRO A 267 -0.68 -15.66 -17.65
CA PRO A 267 -1.90 -14.86 -17.75
C PRO A 267 -3.04 -15.49 -18.57
N GLU A 268 -2.75 -16.07 -19.74
CA GLU A 268 -3.79 -16.70 -20.58
C GLU A 268 -4.35 -17.99 -19.97
N LEU A 269 -3.56 -18.75 -19.20
CA LEU A 269 -4.04 -19.90 -18.42
C LEU A 269 -4.96 -19.44 -17.27
N LEU A 270 -4.57 -18.41 -16.51
CA LEU A 270 -5.40 -17.84 -15.44
C LEU A 270 -6.72 -17.27 -16.00
N PHE A 271 -6.67 -16.57 -17.14
CA PHE A 271 -7.87 -16.10 -17.84
C PHE A 271 -8.76 -17.27 -18.29
N SER A 272 -8.17 -18.34 -18.83
CA SER A 272 -8.88 -19.56 -19.23
C SER A 272 -9.54 -20.27 -18.05
N GLU A 273 -8.90 -20.30 -16.88
CA GLU A 273 -9.48 -20.84 -15.65
C GLU A 273 -10.66 -20.00 -15.15
N VAL A 274 -10.54 -18.66 -15.16
CA VAL A 274 -11.67 -17.76 -14.88
C VAL A 274 -12.85 -18.03 -15.82
N LEU A 275 -12.62 -18.23 -17.12
CA LEU A 275 -13.67 -18.62 -18.06
C LEU A 275 -14.27 -20.00 -17.78
N ALA A 276 -13.48 -20.95 -17.30
CA ALA A 276 -13.93 -22.29 -16.95
C ALA A 276 -14.87 -22.26 -15.74
N GLN A 277 -14.47 -21.59 -14.67
CA GLN A 277 -15.24 -21.54 -13.43
C GLN A 277 -16.50 -20.64 -13.52
N THR A 278 -16.53 -19.69 -14.47
CA THR A 278 -17.69 -18.82 -14.73
C THR A 278 -18.65 -19.34 -15.82
N ASN A 279 -18.35 -20.48 -16.45
CA ASN A 279 -19.05 -21.01 -17.64
C ASN A 279 -18.95 -20.14 -18.91
N CYS A 280 -18.01 -19.18 -18.96
CA CYS A 280 -17.83 -18.27 -20.10
C CYS A 280 -16.94 -18.81 -21.24
N MET A 281 -16.33 -20.01 -21.12
CA MET A 281 -15.45 -20.59 -22.16
C MET A 281 -16.06 -20.68 -23.56
N THR A 282 -17.37 -20.94 -23.66
CA THR A 282 -18.08 -21.15 -24.95
C THR A 282 -18.84 -19.90 -25.42
N ALA A 283 -18.69 -18.76 -24.73
CA ALA A 283 -19.35 -17.51 -25.09
C ALA A 283 -18.68 -16.88 -26.34
N PRO A 284 -19.46 -16.39 -27.33
CA PRO A 284 -18.90 -15.71 -28.50
C PRO A 284 -18.13 -14.40 -28.20
N ASP A 285 -18.46 -13.73 -27.10
CA ASP A 285 -17.62 -12.71 -26.46
C ASP A 285 -17.48 -13.07 -24.97
N SER A 286 -16.29 -13.53 -24.61
CA SER A 286 -15.95 -13.95 -23.24
C SER A 286 -15.93 -12.77 -22.26
N MET A 287 -15.54 -11.56 -22.70
CA MET A 287 -15.54 -10.37 -21.84
C MET A 287 -16.97 -9.90 -21.56
N SER A 288 -17.85 -9.87 -22.56
CA SER A 288 -19.27 -9.57 -22.35
C SER A 288 -19.95 -10.63 -21.47
N CYS A 289 -19.54 -11.90 -21.56
CA CYS A 289 -20.00 -12.93 -20.62
C CYS A 289 -19.54 -12.65 -19.18
N LEU A 290 -18.25 -12.42 -18.94
CA LEU A 290 -17.71 -12.12 -17.61
C LEU A 290 -18.30 -10.85 -16.96
N ARG A 291 -18.76 -9.88 -17.75
CA ARG A 291 -19.49 -8.69 -17.26
C ARG A 291 -20.95 -8.96 -16.88
N ALA A 292 -21.53 -10.07 -17.33
CA ALA A 292 -22.88 -10.51 -17.00
C ALA A 292 -22.94 -11.52 -15.83
N VAL A 293 -21.79 -12.02 -15.36
CA VAL A 293 -21.69 -12.91 -14.18
C VAL A 293 -22.00 -12.12 -12.90
N ASP A 294 -22.69 -12.75 -11.93
CA ASP A 294 -22.94 -12.15 -10.62
C ASP A 294 -21.63 -11.89 -9.86
N ALA A 295 -21.53 -10.75 -9.17
CA ALA A 295 -20.30 -10.30 -8.53
C ALA A 295 -19.76 -11.32 -7.50
N THR A 296 -20.65 -11.89 -6.70
CA THR A 296 -20.32 -12.94 -5.69
C THR A 296 -19.89 -14.27 -6.32
N THR A 297 -20.22 -14.52 -7.59
CA THR A 297 -19.69 -15.68 -8.33
C THR A 297 -18.25 -15.39 -8.78
N LEU A 298 -17.95 -14.18 -9.25
CA LEU A 298 -16.57 -13.76 -9.56
C LEU A 298 -15.69 -13.70 -8.30
N GLU A 299 -16.23 -13.26 -7.16
CA GLU A 299 -15.60 -13.30 -5.85
C GLU A 299 -15.24 -14.75 -5.45
N ALA A 300 -16.17 -15.70 -5.58
CA ALA A 300 -15.89 -17.11 -5.30
C ALA A 300 -14.82 -17.71 -6.23
N VAL A 301 -14.81 -17.31 -7.51
CA VAL A 301 -13.77 -17.72 -8.48
C VAL A 301 -12.41 -17.07 -8.15
N ASN A 302 -12.39 -15.79 -7.78
CA ASN A 302 -11.20 -15.08 -7.29
C ASN A 302 -10.58 -15.81 -6.10
N MET A 303 -11.39 -16.08 -5.07
CA MET A 303 -10.98 -16.81 -3.87
C MET A 303 -10.45 -18.22 -4.17
N ASN A 304 -11.11 -18.97 -5.06
CA ASN A 304 -10.67 -20.32 -5.42
C ASN A 304 -9.31 -20.30 -6.15
N ILE A 305 -9.17 -19.43 -7.17
CA ILE A 305 -7.94 -19.34 -7.96
C ILE A 305 -6.75 -18.86 -7.11
N THR A 306 -6.91 -17.83 -6.27
CA THR A 306 -5.79 -17.36 -5.44
C THR A 306 -5.42 -18.34 -4.31
N THR A 307 -6.41 -19.06 -3.75
CA THR A 307 -6.15 -20.09 -2.72
C THR A 307 -5.31 -21.24 -3.25
N ASN A 308 -5.49 -21.63 -4.53
CA ASN A 308 -4.81 -22.74 -5.18
C ASN A 308 -3.40 -22.39 -5.72
N ALA A 309 -2.95 -21.14 -5.58
CA ALA A 309 -1.59 -20.72 -5.90
C ALA A 309 -0.54 -21.38 -5.01
N PHE A 310 0.73 -21.37 -5.45
CA PHE A 310 1.87 -21.79 -4.61
C PHE A 310 1.93 -20.92 -3.33
N PHE A 311 2.30 -21.53 -2.20
CA PHE A 311 2.24 -20.88 -0.89
C PHE A 311 3.03 -19.56 -0.88
N GLY A 312 2.45 -18.51 -0.28
CA GLY A 312 3.07 -17.18 -0.22
C GLY A 312 3.14 -16.41 -1.54
N THR A 313 2.68 -16.98 -2.66
CA THR A 313 2.63 -16.30 -3.97
C THR A 313 1.25 -15.73 -4.29
N PHE A 314 1.21 -14.91 -5.34
CA PHE A 314 0.04 -14.16 -5.78
C PHE A 314 -0.07 -14.26 -7.32
N VAL A 315 -1.27 -14.58 -7.82
CA VAL A 315 -1.51 -14.88 -9.24
C VAL A 315 -2.22 -13.76 -10.01
N PHE A 316 -3.02 -12.95 -9.32
CA PHE A 316 -3.62 -11.73 -9.88
C PHE A 316 -2.75 -10.52 -9.50
N VAL A 317 -1.69 -10.31 -10.28
CA VAL A 317 -0.65 -9.30 -10.07
C VAL A 317 -0.47 -8.48 -11.37
N PRO A 318 0.26 -7.34 -11.35
CA PRO A 318 0.48 -6.56 -12.57
C PRO A 318 1.20 -7.35 -13.67
N VAL A 319 0.81 -7.08 -14.92
CA VAL A 319 1.43 -7.64 -16.13
C VAL A 319 2.08 -6.54 -16.96
N VAL A 320 3.14 -6.86 -17.70
CA VAL A 320 3.68 -5.93 -18.71
C VAL A 320 2.64 -5.78 -19.82
N ASP A 321 2.06 -4.59 -19.91
CA ASP A 321 0.93 -4.29 -20.81
C ASP A 321 1.35 -3.51 -22.06
N GLY A 322 2.58 -3.00 -22.12
CA GLY A 322 3.13 -2.24 -23.26
C GLY A 322 2.67 -0.78 -23.32
N THR A 323 1.93 -0.28 -22.32
CA THR A 323 1.34 1.08 -22.31
C THR A 323 1.49 1.80 -20.96
N PHE A 324 1.05 1.21 -19.85
CA PHE A 324 1.31 1.72 -18.49
C PHE A 324 2.61 1.11 -17.95
N ILE A 325 2.66 -0.23 -17.84
CA ILE A 325 3.91 -0.99 -17.67
C ILE A 325 4.45 -1.28 -19.08
N THR A 326 5.44 -0.50 -19.54
CA THR A 326 5.94 -0.55 -20.93
C THR A 326 6.91 -1.71 -21.20
N GLN A 327 7.60 -2.20 -20.18
CA GLN A 327 8.59 -3.28 -20.21
C GLN A 327 8.75 -3.86 -18.79
N ARG A 328 9.52 -4.95 -18.61
CA ARG A 328 9.80 -5.54 -17.28
C ARG A 328 10.37 -4.48 -16.31
N PRO A 329 9.87 -4.36 -15.07
CA PRO A 329 10.34 -3.37 -14.09
C PRO A 329 11.86 -3.30 -13.90
N THR A 330 12.57 -4.44 -13.81
CA THR A 330 14.05 -4.44 -13.68
C THR A 330 14.74 -3.70 -14.82
N LEU A 331 14.24 -3.79 -16.06
CA LEU A 331 14.79 -3.08 -17.21
C LEU A 331 14.49 -1.58 -17.15
N SER A 332 13.28 -1.19 -16.75
CA SER A 332 12.92 0.23 -16.60
C SER A 332 13.79 0.93 -15.55
N LEU A 333 14.05 0.26 -14.43
CA LEU A 333 14.94 0.76 -13.38
C LEU A 333 16.41 0.82 -13.84
N LEU A 334 16.90 -0.23 -14.50
CA LEU A 334 18.26 -0.29 -15.05
C LEU A 334 18.53 0.81 -16.11
N GLU A 335 17.49 1.22 -16.84
CA GLU A 335 17.54 2.31 -17.83
C GLU A 335 17.27 3.70 -17.23
N GLY A 336 17.07 3.83 -15.92
CA GLY A 336 16.80 5.11 -15.24
C GLY A 336 15.44 5.73 -15.60
N LYS A 337 14.48 4.94 -16.10
CA LYS A 337 13.15 5.40 -16.52
C LYS A 337 12.23 5.57 -15.30
N VAL A 338 12.42 6.65 -14.54
CA VAL A 338 11.68 6.95 -13.30
C VAL A 338 10.93 8.27 -13.34
N ASN A 339 9.69 8.25 -12.86
CA ASN A 339 8.92 9.42 -12.46
C ASN A 339 9.32 9.84 -11.02
N GLY A 340 9.46 11.14 -10.78
CA GLY A 340 9.76 11.70 -9.46
C GLY A 340 11.23 12.03 -9.20
N ASP A 341 11.48 12.80 -8.15
CA ASP A 341 12.77 13.45 -7.88
C ASP A 341 13.61 12.76 -6.80
N ALA A 342 12.99 11.98 -5.90
CA ALA A 342 13.68 11.26 -4.83
C ALA A 342 12.91 10.01 -4.38
N VAL A 343 13.63 9.06 -3.78
CA VAL A 343 13.05 7.84 -3.19
C VAL A 343 13.61 7.53 -1.80
N LEU A 344 12.75 7.07 -0.89
CA LEU A 344 13.17 6.48 0.39
C LEU A 344 12.57 5.07 0.52
N SER A 345 13.39 4.07 0.74
CA SER A 345 12.94 2.67 0.85
C SER A 345 13.34 2.07 2.19
N VAL A 346 12.44 1.29 2.79
CA VAL A 346 12.72 0.46 3.98
C VAL A 346 12.35 -0.99 3.68
N THR A 347 13.13 -1.92 4.22
CA THR A 347 12.77 -3.36 4.23
C THR A 347 12.75 -3.85 5.67
N ASN A 348 11.91 -4.83 5.97
CA ASN A 348 12.01 -5.61 7.19
C ASN A 348 13.19 -6.60 7.06
N ALA A 349 13.81 -7.01 8.17
CA ALA A 349 15.01 -7.86 8.13
C ALA A 349 14.76 -9.29 7.61
N PHE A 350 13.53 -9.80 7.73
CA PHE A 350 13.13 -11.17 7.36
C PHE A 350 11.85 -11.16 6.52
N GLU A 351 11.86 -10.46 5.39
CA GLU A 351 10.71 -10.29 4.49
C GLU A 351 10.06 -11.61 4.01
N GLY A 352 10.83 -12.69 3.91
CA GLY A 352 10.37 -13.93 3.25
C GLY A 352 9.61 -14.91 4.13
N THR A 353 9.83 -14.89 5.45
CA THR A 353 9.38 -15.94 6.37
C THR A 353 7.85 -16.14 6.39
N ASP A 354 7.07 -15.06 6.30
CA ASP A 354 5.59 -15.13 6.25
C ASP A 354 5.05 -15.71 4.93
N PHE A 355 5.90 -15.84 3.90
CA PHE A 355 5.56 -16.32 2.57
C PHE A 355 6.18 -17.69 2.25
N VAL A 356 6.73 -18.38 3.24
CA VAL A 356 7.25 -19.75 3.14
C VAL A 356 6.44 -20.66 4.07
N ASP A 357 6.10 -21.86 3.61
CA ASP A 357 5.52 -22.87 4.49
C ASP A 357 6.59 -23.32 5.49
N GLN A 358 6.50 -22.84 6.72
CA GLN A 358 7.45 -23.11 7.81
C GLN A 358 7.49 -24.59 8.26
N SER A 359 6.74 -25.49 7.60
CA SER A 359 6.85 -26.95 7.73
C SER A 359 7.56 -27.64 6.55
N VAL A 360 7.95 -26.90 5.51
CA VAL A 360 8.60 -27.43 4.31
C VAL A 360 10.02 -27.93 4.58
N SER A 361 10.46 -28.90 3.79
CA SER A 361 11.83 -29.44 3.82
C SER A 361 12.31 -29.66 2.38
N VAL A 362 12.77 -28.57 1.76
CA VAL A 362 13.31 -28.50 0.39
C VAL A 362 14.59 -27.66 0.39
N THR A 363 15.47 -27.84 -0.59
CA THR A 363 16.65 -26.96 -0.72
C THR A 363 16.27 -25.64 -1.39
N ALA A 364 17.09 -24.61 -1.21
CA ALA A 364 16.96 -23.34 -1.93
C ALA A 364 16.95 -23.53 -3.47
N SER A 365 17.68 -24.54 -3.97
CA SER A 365 17.65 -24.94 -5.39
C SER A 365 16.26 -25.39 -5.82
N ASP A 366 15.67 -26.33 -5.09
CA ASP A 366 14.38 -26.94 -5.45
C ASP A 366 13.23 -25.93 -5.30
N TYR A 367 13.24 -25.15 -4.21
CA TYR A 367 12.27 -24.07 -3.99
C TYR A 367 12.29 -23.03 -5.11
N SER A 368 13.47 -22.71 -5.67
CA SER A 368 13.56 -21.75 -6.78
C SER A 368 12.92 -22.24 -8.09
N LEU A 369 12.74 -23.55 -8.27
CA LEU A 369 12.03 -24.13 -9.41
C LEU A 369 10.52 -24.01 -9.26
N GLU A 370 9.99 -24.17 -8.04
CA GLU A 370 8.56 -23.98 -7.74
C GLU A 370 8.18 -22.49 -7.77
N LEU A 371 9.03 -21.61 -7.20
CA LEU A 371 8.80 -20.16 -7.16
C LEU A 371 8.88 -19.49 -8.55
N PHE A 372 9.77 -19.96 -9.42
CA PHE A 372 9.97 -19.39 -10.76
C PHE A 372 9.84 -20.47 -11.86
N PRO A 373 8.62 -20.68 -12.42
CA PRO A 373 8.31 -21.77 -13.37
C PRO A 373 9.09 -21.79 -14.70
N ARG A 374 10.03 -20.87 -14.91
CA ARG A 374 10.93 -20.81 -16.09
C ARG A 374 12.38 -21.16 -15.76
N PHE A 375 12.71 -21.44 -14.50
CA PHE A 375 14.06 -21.79 -14.10
C PHE A 375 14.43 -23.19 -14.62
N GLY A 376 15.63 -23.29 -15.18
CA GLY A 376 16.26 -24.58 -15.46
C GLY A 376 17.17 -25.00 -14.31
N SER A 377 17.64 -26.24 -14.35
CA SER A 377 18.57 -26.79 -13.34
C SER A 377 19.84 -25.95 -13.16
N LEU A 378 20.28 -25.21 -14.18
CA LEU A 378 21.42 -24.30 -14.08
C LEU A 378 21.15 -23.10 -13.15
N GLN A 379 19.96 -22.50 -13.25
CA GLN A 379 19.56 -21.40 -12.37
C GLN A 379 19.37 -21.90 -10.94
N ALA A 380 18.69 -23.04 -10.77
CA ALA A 380 18.48 -23.65 -9.45
C ALA A 380 19.80 -24.01 -8.75
N LEU A 381 20.78 -24.58 -9.46
CA LEU A 381 22.12 -24.82 -8.93
C LEU A 381 22.87 -23.53 -8.59
N GLY A 382 22.62 -22.43 -9.32
CA GLY A 382 23.12 -21.10 -8.99
C GLY A 382 22.57 -20.59 -7.66
N VAL A 383 21.25 -20.68 -7.46
CA VAL A 383 20.59 -20.37 -6.17
C VAL A 383 21.15 -21.24 -5.05
N GLY A 384 21.18 -22.56 -5.22
CA GLY A 384 21.70 -23.50 -4.21
C GLY A 384 23.15 -23.24 -3.82
N ALA A 385 23.99 -22.73 -4.73
CA ALA A 385 25.35 -22.31 -4.43
C ALA A 385 25.41 -20.97 -3.68
N LEU A 386 24.62 -19.98 -4.10
CA LEU A 386 24.62 -18.62 -3.53
C LEU A 386 24.04 -18.52 -2.12
N TYR A 387 23.06 -19.36 -1.79
CA TYR A 387 22.46 -19.42 -0.45
C TYR A 387 23.16 -20.47 0.46
N SER A 388 24.14 -21.20 -0.06
CA SER A 388 24.81 -22.28 0.67
C SER A 388 25.49 -21.79 1.95
N GLY A 389 25.14 -22.38 3.10
CA GLY A 389 25.69 -22.03 4.41
C GLY A 389 24.98 -20.87 5.13
N LEU A 390 23.95 -20.26 4.53
CA LEU A 390 23.05 -19.33 5.23
C LEU A 390 22.09 -20.12 6.14
N GLY A 391 22.58 -20.55 7.32
CA GLY A 391 21.75 -21.20 8.34
C GLY A 391 21.21 -22.57 7.92
N THR A 392 19.94 -22.83 8.24
CA THR A 392 19.20 -24.06 7.86
C THR A 392 18.62 -23.94 6.45
N ASP A 393 18.26 -25.06 5.82
CA ASP A 393 17.65 -25.03 4.47
C ASP A 393 16.35 -24.20 4.44
N LEU A 394 15.56 -24.22 5.51
CA LEU A 394 14.39 -23.35 5.67
C LEU A 394 14.78 -21.86 5.71
N PHE A 395 15.87 -21.48 6.40
CA PHE A 395 16.37 -20.10 6.39
C PHE A 395 16.89 -19.68 5.01
N GLN A 396 17.50 -20.60 4.25
CA GLN A 396 17.90 -20.35 2.86
C GLN A 396 16.68 -20.11 1.97
N VAL A 397 15.58 -20.84 2.19
CA VAL A 397 14.31 -20.69 1.47
C VAL A 397 13.61 -19.36 1.83
N ASP A 398 13.52 -19.02 3.12
CA ASP A 398 13.08 -17.70 3.60
C ASP A 398 13.89 -16.57 2.96
N ALA A 399 15.22 -16.71 2.89
CA ALA A 399 16.10 -15.73 2.28
C ALA A 399 15.92 -15.63 0.75
N VAL A 400 15.72 -16.75 0.03
CA VAL A 400 15.36 -16.74 -1.41
C VAL A 400 14.07 -15.97 -1.65
N GLN A 401 13.04 -16.24 -0.85
CA GLN A 401 11.73 -15.58 -0.97
C GLN A 401 11.82 -14.08 -0.63
N GLY A 402 12.45 -13.73 0.49
CA GLY A 402 12.61 -12.35 0.92
C GLY A 402 13.46 -11.50 -0.04
N GLU A 403 14.58 -12.04 -0.48
CA GLU A 403 15.53 -11.31 -1.34
C GLU A 403 15.03 -11.17 -2.77
N SER A 404 14.54 -12.24 -3.39
CA SER A 404 14.10 -12.19 -4.78
C SER A 404 12.83 -11.36 -4.98
N ILE A 405 11.93 -11.31 -3.99
CA ILE A 405 10.61 -10.66 -4.11
C ILE A 405 10.53 -9.26 -3.47
N PHE A 406 11.38 -8.94 -2.48
CA PHE A 406 11.31 -7.66 -1.73
C PHE A 406 12.64 -6.90 -1.62
N ILE A 407 13.71 -7.55 -1.15
CA ILE A 407 14.96 -6.85 -0.77
C ILE A 407 15.76 -6.44 -2.02
N CYS A 408 16.02 -7.36 -2.96
CA CYS A 408 16.74 -7.03 -4.19
C CYS A 408 15.97 -6.05 -5.11
N PRO A 409 14.65 -6.20 -5.31
CA PRO A 409 13.81 -5.18 -5.96
C PRO A 409 13.95 -3.77 -5.34
N THR A 410 14.12 -3.68 -4.02
CA THR A 410 14.38 -2.40 -3.35
C THR A 410 15.70 -1.78 -3.81
N TYR A 411 16.80 -2.55 -3.90
CA TYR A 411 18.07 -2.03 -4.42
C TYR A 411 18.01 -1.62 -5.89
N TYR A 412 17.24 -2.33 -6.73
CA TYR A 412 17.05 -1.90 -8.13
C TYR A 412 16.34 -0.54 -8.20
N LEU A 413 15.34 -0.31 -7.34
CA LEU A 413 14.60 0.95 -7.27
C LEU A 413 15.50 2.11 -6.81
N LEU A 414 16.27 1.92 -5.74
CA LEU A 414 17.20 2.92 -5.22
C LEU A 414 18.24 3.35 -6.26
N ASN A 415 18.88 2.38 -6.92
CA ASN A 415 19.91 2.61 -7.94
C ASN A 415 19.41 3.46 -9.11
N ALA A 416 18.11 3.45 -9.44
CA ALA A 416 17.53 4.21 -10.55
C ALA A 416 17.38 5.72 -10.26
N PHE A 417 17.52 6.17 -8.99
CA PHE A 417 17.32 7.58 -8.62
C PHE A 417 18.61 8.41 -8.56
N HIS A 418 19.78 7.76 -8.53
CA HIS A 418 21.13 8.35 -8.58
C HIS A 418 21.38 9.50 -7.59
N GLY A 419 21.89 9.19 -6.40
CA GLY A 419 22.26 10.17 -5.37
C GLY A 419 21.09 10.91 -4.74
N ARG A 420 19.86 10.41 -4.94
CA ARG A 420 18.58 10.96 -4.42
C ARG A 420 17.73 9.84 -3.79
N ALA A 421 18.42 8.81 -3.30
CA ALA A 421 17.88 7.56 -2.80
C ALA A 421 18.34 7.34 -1.36
N PHE A 422 17.45 6.89 -0.47
CA PHE A 422 17.77 6.58 0.93
C PHE A 422 17.24 5.18 1.29
N LYS A 423 18.09 4.30 1.83
CA LYS A 423 17.69 2.95 2.27
C LYS A 423 17.71 2.83 3.79
N GLY A 424 16.73 2.15 4.37
CA GLY A 424 16.73 1.72 5.78
C GLY A 424 16.38 0.24 5.94
N GLU A 425 16.69 -0.31 7.10
CA GLU A 425 16.34 -1.66 7.52
C GLU A 425 15.59 -1.61 8.85
N PHE A 426 14.38 -2.17 8.89
CA PHE A 426 13.62 -2.39 10.12
C PHE A 426 13.93 -3.80 10.65
N ALA A 427 14.60 -3.86 11.80
CA ALA A 427 15.15 -5.10 12.34
C ALA A 427 14.70 -5.42 13.78
N ILE A 428 13.69 -4.73 14.31
CA ILE A 428 13.09 -5.05 15.61
C ILE A 428 12.57 -6.49 15.60
N PRO A 429 13.11 -7.42 16.41
CA PRO A 429 12.73 -8.82 16.37
C PRO A 429 11.22 -9.06 16.59
N PRO A 430 10.59 -9.99 15.86
CA PRO A 430 11.20 -10.91 14.90
C PRO A 430 11.53 -10.33 13.51
N GLY A 431 11.23 -9.06 13.21
CA GLY A 431 11.66 -8.40 11.97
C GLY A 431 10.98 -8.91 10.69
N LEU A 432 9.74 -9.40 10.83
CA LEU A 432 8.93 -10.02 9.77
C LEU A 432 8.26 -8.99 8.85
N HIS A 433 7.62 -9.45 7.78
CA HIS A 433 7.07 -8.57 6.74
C HIS A 433 5.99 -7.62 7.28
N GLY A 434 6.15 -6.32 7.02
CA GLY A 434 5.17 -5.31 7.40
C GLY A 434 5.08 -5.02 8.90
N MET A 435 6.02 -5.51 9.72
CA MET A 435 6.09 -5.19 11.16
C MET A 435 6.41 -3.70 11.42
N ASP A 436 7.02 -3.02 10.44
CA ASP A 436 7.26 -1.58 10.43
C ASP A 436 5.96 -0.73 10.47
N GLN A 437 4.83 -1.27 10.00
CA GLN A 437 3.56 -0.53 9.91
C GLN A 437 3.09 0.04 11.25
N ALA A 438 3.29 -0.68 12.36
CA ALA A 438 2.83 -0.25 13.69
C ALA A 438 3.52 1.03 14.19
N TYR A 439 4.61 1.48 13.55
CA TYR A 439 5.38 2.66 13.97
C TYR A 439 4.93 3.93 13.24
N TYR A 440 4.38 3.83 12.03
CA TYR A 440 3.78 4.95 11.30
C TYR A 440 2.23 4.95 11.33
N PHE A 441 1.57 3.80 11.50
CA PHE A 441 0.14 3.69 11.84
C PHE A 441 -0.09 2.87 13.13
N PRO A 442 0.23 3.41 14.32
CA PRO A 442 -0.07 2.74 15.60
C PRO A 442 -1.57 2.68 15.94
N GLY A 443 -2.38 3.62 15.46
CA GLY A 443 -3.76 3.81 15.92
C GLY A 443 -3.83 4.02 17.44
N ASP A 444 -4.78 3.34 18.09
CA ASP A 444 -4.96 3.38 19.55
C ASP A 444 -4.01 2.44 20.33
N SER A 445 -3.18 1.65 19.66
CA SER A 445 -2.29 0.65 20.29
C SER A 445 -0.82 1.00 20.13
N PRO A 446 0.02 0.94 21.19
CA PRO A 446 1.45 1.14 21.04
C PRO A 446 2.09 -0.01 20.24
N PRO A 447 3.14 0.26 19.43
CA PRO A 447 3.83 -0.78 18.69
C PRO A 447 4.58 -1.77 19.61
N PRO A 448 4.95 -2.97 19.11
CA PRO A 448 5.55 -4.02 19.93
C PRO A 448 6.80 -3.59 20.70
N PHE A 449 7.70 -2.81 20.07
CA PHE A 449 8.79 -2.14 20.76
C PHE A 449 8.38 -0.69 21.08
N ASN A 450 7.62 -0.53 22.16
CA ASN A 450 7.11 0.76 22.62
C ASN A 450 8.21 1.62 23.28
N ASN A 451 9.13 2.14 22.48
CA ASN A 451 10.19 3.05 22.90
C ASN A 451 10.05 4.39 22.16
N ALA A 452 9.77 5.48 22.88
CA ALA A 452 9.50 6.79 22.28
C ALA A 452 10.64 7.26 21.35
N ALA A 453 11.90 7.17 21.80
CA ALA A 453 13.04 7.59 20.99
C ALA A 453 13.22 6.76 19.72
N PHE A 454 12.83 5.47 19.73
CA PHE A 454 12.77 4.65 18.52
C PHE A 454 11.63 5.05 17.59
N ILE A 455 10.41 5.19 18.13
CA ILE A 455 9.21 5.54 17.37
C ILE A 455 9.41 6.88 16.67
N ASP A 456 9.92 7.88 17.39
CA ASP A 456 10.25 9.19 16.82
C ASP A 456 11.37 9.10 15.78
N ALA A 457 12.45 8.37 16.04
CA ALA A 457 13.55 8.23 15.08
C ALA A 457 13.12 7.53 13.78
N PHE A 458 12.29 6.49 13.87
CA PHE A 458 11.76 5.77 12.72
C PHE A 458 10.72 6.64 11.98
N ALA A 459 9.57 6.91 12.59
CA ALA A 459 8.44 7.55 11.93
C ALA A 459 8.76 8.96 11.44
N GLN A 460 9.50 9.76 12.22
CA GLN A 460 9.82 11.13 11.80
C GLN A 460 10.84 11.18 10.67
N SER A 461 11.60 10.12 10.39
CA SER A 461 12.48 10.11 9.20
C SER A 461 11.69 10.12 7.90
N PHE A 462 10.60 9.33 7.83
CA PHE A 462 9.70 9.32 6.68
C PHE A 462 8.94 10.65 6.55
N THR A 463 8.44 11.24 7.64
CA THR A 463 7.73 12.53 7.57
C THR A 463 8.68 13.69 7.23
N SER A 464 9.92 13.67 7.72
CA SER A 464 10.98 14.62 7.33
C SER A 464 11.26 14.54 5.82
N PHE A 465 11.32 13.33 5.25
CA PHE A 465 11.46 13.13 3.81
C PHE A 465 10.23 13.58 3.01
N ILE A 466 9.00 13.28 3.44
CA ILE A 466 7.76 13.76 2.77
C ILE A 466 7.74 15.29 2.69
N ILE A 467 8.18 15.98 3.75
CA ILE A 467 8.20 17.44 3.81
C ILE A 467 9.35 18.03 2.97
N ASN A 468 10.57 17.53 3.16
CA ASN A 468 11.79 18.20 2.70
C ASN A 468 12.52 17.54 1.52
N LEU A 469 12.13 16.31 1.14
CA LEU A 469 12.89 15.38 0.28
C LEU A 469 14.23 14.90 0.86
N ASP A 470 14.44 15.11 2.16
CA ASP A 470 15.64 14.73 2.90
C ASP A 470 15.26 14.29 4.33
N PRO A 471 15.53 13.04 4.75
CA PRO A 471 15.23 12.59 6.12
C PRO A 471 16.09 13.29 7.18
N ASN A 472 17.17 13.97 6.79
CA ASN A 472 18.05 14.70 7.71
C ASN A 472 17.48 16.05 8.18
N ILE A 473 16.49 16.62 7.48
CA ILE A 473 15.83 17.86 7.86
C ILE A 473 14.68 17.52 8.83
N LYS A 474 15.08 17.20 10.06
CA LYS A 474 14.23 16.63 11.13
C LYS A 474 13.01 17.48 11.47
N VAL A 475 11.87 16.80 11.65
CA VAL A 475 10.64 17.37 12.24
C VAL A 475 10.86 17.78 13.71
N ASP A 476 11.40 16.89 14.55
CA ASP A 476 11.92 17.22 15.88
C ASP A 476 13.46 17.17 15.88
N PRO A 477 14.18 18.27 16.18
CA PRO A 477 15.64 18.29 16.19
C PRO A 477 16.26 17.39 17.28
N THR A 478 15.47 16.86 18.22
CA THR A 478 15.92 16.00 19.32
C THR A 478 15.87 14.50 19.01
N THR A 479 15.34 14.06 17.85
CA THR A 479 15.30 12.62 17.52
C THR A 479 16.71 12.02 17.48
N ILE A 480 16.84 10.74 17.85
CA ILE A 480 18.14 10.06 17.91
C ILE A 480 18.71 9.66 16.53
N THR A 481 17.96 9.81 15.44
CA THR A 481 18.42 9.48 14.09
C THR A 481 19.72 10.22 13.76
N PRO A 482 20.84 9.53 13.43
CA PRO A 482 22.07 10.18 13.00
C PRO A 482 21.94 10.65 11.54
N HIS A 483 23.03 11.18 10.97
CA HIS A 483 23.05 11.55 9.56
C HIS A 483 22.82 10.31 8.68
N TRP A 484 21.82 10.39 7.79
CA TRP A 484 21.47 9.35 6.84
C TRP A 484 22.04 9.75 5.47
N ASN A 485 23.11 9.07 5.04
CA ASN A 485 23.69 9.25 3.71
C ASN A 485 22.71 8.77 2.63
N THR A 486 22.87 9.27 1.41
CA THR A 486 22.23 8.69 0.23
C THR A 486 22.84 7.32 -0.08
N PHE A 487 22.02 6.38 -0.56
CA PHE A 487 22.38 4.96 -0.75
C PHE A 487 23.65 4.78 -1.61
N ASP A 488 23.79 5.55 -2.69
CA ASP A 488 24.96 5.54 -3.60
C ASP A 488 26.31 5.74 -2.86
N ILE A 489 26.31 6.31 -1.65
CA ILE A 489 27.48 6.45 -0.80
C ILE A 489 27.72 5.11 -0.07
N VAL A 490 28.56 4.25 -0.66
CA VAL A 490 29.03 2.97 -0.08
C VAL A 490 27.88 2.00 0.28
N HIS A 491 26.74 2.09 -0.43
CA HIS A 491 25.53 1.32 -0.11
C HIS A 491 25.08 1.54 1.35
N THR A 492 25.09 2.80 1.82
CA THR A 492 24.69 3.13 3.20
C THR A 492 23.20 2.85 3.41
N GLU A 493 22.88 2.14 4.50
CA GLU A 493 21.51 1.94 4.99
C GLU A 493 21.37 2.43 6.44
N MET A 494 20.20 2.93 6.83
CA MET A 494 19.89 3.23 8.24
C MET A 494 19.25 2.01 8.92
N LEU A 495 19.98 1.38 9.85
CA LEU A 495 19.47 0.28 10.65
C LEU A 495 18.62 0.79 11.82
N PHE A 496 17.41 0.25 11.96
CA PHE A 496 16.48 0.50 13.05
C PHE A 496 16.21 -0.81 13.82
N ASN A 497 16.90 -1.00 14.94
CA ASN A 497 16.88 -2.22 15.75
C ASN A 497 16.80 -1.90 17.27
N GLN A 498 16.88 -2.92 18.12
CA GLN A 498 17.04 -2.82 19.58
C GLN A 498 18.20 -3.69 20.07
N THR A 499 18.76 -3.39 21.24
CA THR A 499 19.80 -4.23 21.86
C THR A 499 19.20 -5.53 22.43
N ALA A 500 19.87 -6.66 22.18
CA ALA A 500 19.36 -8.00 22.53
C ALA A 500 19.34 -8.33 24.04
N VAL A 501 19.91 -7.48 24.91
CA VAL A 501 20.07 -7.74 26.36
C VAL A 501 19.19 -6.81 27.20
N ASP A 502 19.12 -5.54 26.82
CA ASP A 502 18.52 -4.46 27.61
C ASP A 502 17.45 -3.64 26.86
N GLY A 503 17.14 -3.97 25.61
CA GLY A 503 16.01 -3.36 24.87
C GLY A 503 16.17 -1.86 24.62
N LEU A 504 17.40 -1.39 24.45
CA LEU A 504 17.70 0.00 24.10
C LEU A 504 17.59 0.21 22.59
N PRO A 505 17.16 1.40 22.12
CA PRO A 505 16.99 1.67 20.70
C PRO A 505 18.35 1.77 20.00
N VAL A 506 18.48 1.08 18.87
CA VAL A 506 19.68 1.05 18.02
C VAL A 506 19.32 1.68 16.68
N VAL A 507 19.76 2.93 16.46
CA VAL A 507 19.54 3.66 15.21
C VAL A 507 20.89 4.17 14.70
N HIS A 508 21.43 3.55 13.64
CA HIS A 508 22.71 3.95 13.06
C HIS A 508 22.87 3.52 11.60
N ALA A 509 23.78 4.18 10.89
CA ALA A 509 24.16 3.80 9.54
C ALA A 509 24.97 2.48 9.54
N ILE A 510 24.65 1.60 8.60
CA ILE A 510 25.37 0.38 8.23
C ILE A 510 25.68 0.40 6.72
N GLU A 511 26.52 -0.50 6.25
CA GLU A 511 26.80 -0.71 4.81
C GLU A 511 26.12 -2.02 4.36
N THR A 512 25.49 -2.04 3.17
CA THR A 512 24.93 -3.28 2.62
C THR A 512 26.00 -4.35 2.46
N SER A 513 25.73 -5.59 2.90
CA SER A 513 26.67 -6.70 2.75
C SER A 513 26.96 -7.03 1.27
N ASP A 514 28.24 -7.08 0.89
CA ASP A 514 28.70 -7.49 -0.45
C ASP A 514 28.06 -8.81 -0.89
N ALA A 515 27.89 -9.77 0.04
CA ALA A 515 27.29 -11.07 -0.27
C ALA A 515 25.78 -10.98 -0.58
N LEU A 516 25.06 -10.00 -0.03
CA LEU A 516 23.67 -9.71 -0.39
C LEU A 516 23.61 -9.02 -1.77
N LEU A 517 24.52 -8.07 -2.03
CA LEU A 517 24.64 -7.43 -3.34
C LEU A 517 24.98 -8.45 -4.44
N GLU A 518 25.84 -9.44 -4.18
CA GLU A 518 26.12 -10.54 -5.11
C GLU A 518 24.86 -11.37 -5.44
N ARG A 519 24.05 -11.72 -4.44
CA ARG A 519 22.76 -12.41 -4.65
C ARG A 519 21.78 -11.56 -5.45
N CYS A 520 21.71 -10.25 -5.19
CA CYS A 520 20.89 -9.33 -5.97
C CYS A 520 21.40 -9.13 -7.41
N LEU A 521 22.71 -9.18 -7.66
CA LEU A 521 23.26 -9.20 -9.02
C LEU A 521 22.87 -10.49 -9.77
N PHE A 522 22.87 -11.64 -9.08
CA PHE A 522 22.33 -12.89 -9.64
C PHE A 522 20.86 -12.75 -10.01
N TRP A 523 19.99 -12.31 -9.09
CA TRP A 523 18.55 -12.17 -9.35
C TRP A 523 18.25 -11.24 -10.53
N ASN A 524 18.94 -10.10 -10.63
CA ASN A 524 18.81 -9.20 -11.78
C ASN A 524 19.23 -9.90 -13.10
N SER A 525 20.32 -10.68 -13.08
CA SER A 525 20.77 -11.44 -14.27
C SER A 525 19.76 -12.49 -14.75
N VAL A 526 18.93 -13.02 -13.84
CA VAL A 526 17.86 -13.99 -14.16
C VAL A 526 16.46 -13.37 -14.27
N GLY A 527 16.33 -12.04 -14.31
CA GLY A 527 15.07 -11.33 -14.59
C GLY A 527 14.38 -11.75 -15.91
N SER A 528 15.16 -12.30 -16.85
CA SER A 528 14.69 -13.10 -18.00
C SER A 528 13.60 -14.13 -17.67
N LEU A 529 13.81 -14.82 -16.56
CA LEU A 529 13.16 -16.08 -16.19
C LEU A 529 12.25 -15.91 -14.97
N THR A 530 12.60 -15.04 -14.02
CA THR A 530 11.67 -14.62 -12.95
C THR A 530 10.56 -13.68 -13.46
N ALA A 531 10.70 -13.16 -14.68
CA ALA A 531 9.79 -12.18 -15.29
C ALA A 531 9.63 -10.87 -14.48
N GLN A 532 10.68 -10.45 -13.77
CA GLN A 532 10.77 -9.19 -13.02
C GLN A 532 11.44 -8.10 -13.84
#